data_AF-A0A420YDN7-F1
#
_entry.id   AF-A0A420YDN7-F1
#
_cell.length_a   1.000
_cell.length_b   1.000
_cell.length_c   1.000
_cell.angle_alpha   90.00
_cell.angle_beta   90.00
_cell.angle_gamma   90.00
#
_symmetry.space_group_name_H-M   'P 1'
#
loop_
_entity.id
_entity.type
_entity.pdbx_description
1 polymer ?
#
loop_
_entity_poly.entity_id
_entity_poly.type
_entity_poly.pdbx_seq_one_letter_code
_entity_poly.pdbx_strand_id
1 'polypeptide(L)'
;MDPWGHSVPWTYGDMIKNENVDLRPTIAITKAHMKLPELEESVRAGRLVPDGKVCLNAGGELAVTKVAVEPVWYLPGVAERFGIDEGTLRRSLFEHTGGMYPELITRGDIKVFLPPIGGLTVYIFGDPAKMSDPNSRLALRIHDECNGSDVFGSDICTCRPYLIFGIEEAVKEAQNGGCGVVIYFRKEGRALGEVTKYLVYNARKRGEDRASDYFKRTENIAGVKDMRFQALMPDILHWLGITKIDRMLSMSNMKHDAIVGQGIPIHERVELPAEWIPADSRVEIDAKITAGKLNTITLLLTVVYTDALGLVRSSEVLIHGFSQTSCG
;
A
#
# COMPACT_ATOMS: atom_id res chain seq x y z
N MET A 1 11.57 -9.69 8.08
CA MET A 1 10.38 -10.11 8.84
C MET A 1 10.72 -11.32 9.71
N ASP A 2 10.04 -11.51 10.85
CA ASP A 2 10.06 -12.74 11.64
C ASP A 2 9.07 -13.77 11.04
N PRO A 3 9.55 -14.86 10.42
CA PRO A 3 8.66 -15.83 9.77
C PRO A 3 7.93 -16.74 10.76
N TRP A 4 8.45 -16.88 11.98
CA TRP A 4 7.91 -17.76 13.03
C TRP A 4 7.07 -16.99 14.04
N GLY A 5 6.86 -15.69 13.83
CA GLY A 5 6.16 -14.80 14.74
C GLY A 5 4.78 -15.26 15.17
N HIS A 6 4.12 -16.07 14.34
CA HIS A 6 2.83 -16.66 14.65
C HIS A 6 2.96 -17.88 15.58
N SER A 7 4.01 -18.70 15.48
CA SER A 7 4.09 -20.01 16.13
C SER A 7 4.27 -19.97 17.65
N VAL A 8 4.56 -18.79 18.22
CA VAL A 8 4.89 -18.60 19.64
C VAL A 8 3.93 -19.31 20.61
N PRO A 9 2.59 -19.18 20.49
CA PRO A 9 1.66 -19.83 21.42
C PRO A 9 1.69 -21.37 21.38
N TRP A 10 2.10 -21.95 20.25
CA TRP A 10 2.22 -23.40 20.06
C TRP A 10 3.58 -23.92 20.49
N THR A 11 4.65 -23.22 20.11
CA THR A 11 6.03 -23.64 20.40
C THR A 11 6.39 -23.47 21.88
N TYR A 12 5.90 -22.40 22.52
CA TYR A 12 6.26 -22.04 23.90
C TYR A 12 5.09 -22.15 24.88
N GLY A 13 4.01 -22.85 24.50
CA GLY A 13 2.78 -22.93 25.30
C GLY A 13 2.99 -23.46 26.72
N ASP A 14 3.88 -24.45 26.89
CA ASP A 14 4.20 -25.01 28.22
C ASP A 14 4.99 -24.04 29.09
N MET A 15 5.97 -23.33 28.50
CA MET A 15 6.76 -22.32 29.21
C MET A 15 5.88 -21.15 29.68
N ILE A 16 5.00 -20.66 28.80
CA ILE A 16 4.04 -19.58 29.14
C ILE A 16 3.17 -19.99 30.33
N LYS A 17 2.68 -21.24 30.35
CA LYS A 17 1.78 -21.74 31.40
C LYS A 17 2.50 -22.04 32.71
N ASN A 18 3.67 -22.66 32.65
CA ASN A 18 4.33 -23.25 33.81
C ASN A 18 5.36 -22.32 34.45
N GLU A 19 5.95 -21.39 33.70
CA GLU A 19 7.06 -20.56 34.14
C GLU A 19 6.67 -19.08 34.36
N ASN A 20 5.39 -18.73 34.18
CA ASN A 20 4.87 -17.36 34.34
C ASN A 20 5.63 -16.32 33.49
N VAL A 21 5.98 -16.69 32.26
CA VAL A 21 6.66 -15.83 31.28
C VAL A 21 5.67 -15.32 30.24
N ASP A 22 5.66 -14.01 29.97
CA ASP A 22 4.84 -13.40 28.91
C ASP A 22 5.60 -13.40 27.57
N LEU A 23 5.33 -14.42 26.75
CA LEU A 23 5.87 -14.54 25.39
C LEU A 23 4.78 -14.21 24.38
N ARG A 24 4.92 -13.06 23.71
CA ARG A 24 3.93 -12.56 22.75
C ARG A 24 4.35 -12.86 21.30
N PRO A 25 3.43 -13.34 20.45
CA PRO A 25 3.68 -13.48 19.02
C PRO A 25 3.83 -12.11 18.36
N THR A 26 4.62 -12.04 17.30
CA THR A 26 4.75 -10.87 16.43
C THR A 26 3.78 -10.92 15.24
N ILE A 27 3.07 -12.04 15.07
CA ILE A 27 2.02 -12.23 14.06
C ILE A 27 0.78 -12.84 14.72
N ALA A 28 -0.39 -12.25 14.51
CA ALA A 28 -1.65 -12.77 15.02
C ALA A 28 -2.73 -12.82 13.92
N ILE A 29 -3.53 -13.88 13.90
CA ILE A 29 -4.52 -14.14 12.86
C ILE A 29 -5.91 -14.27 13.50
N THR A 30 -6.92 -13.65 12.90
CA THR A 30 -8.31 -13.81 13.33
C THR A 30 -9.29 -13.68 12.17
N LYS A 31 -10.51 -14.19 12.33
CA LYS A 31 -11.63 -13.96 11.41
C LYS A 31 -12.52 -12.85 11.98
N ALA A 32 -13.05 -12.02 11.12
CA ALA A 32 -13.93 -10.93 11.51
C ALA A 32 -14.88 -10.56 10.37
N HIS A 33 -15.82 -9.69 10.69
CA HIS A 33 -16.57 -8.96 9.69
C HIS A 33 -16.00 -7.54 9.53
N MET A 34 -16.10 -7.00 8.33
CA MET A 34 -15.72 -5.64 7.97
C MET A 34 -16.94 -4.93 7.42
N LYS A 35 -17.20 -3.71 7.91
CA LYS A 35 -18.23 -2.83 7.37
C LYS A 35 -17.62 -1.45 7.12
N LEU A 36 -17.86 -0.91 5.93
CA LEU A 36 -17.49 0.44 5.54
C LEU A 36 -18.70 1.09 4.85
N PRO A 37 -18.99 2.37 5.07
CA PRO A 37 -20.13 3.05 4.46
C PRO A 37 -20.19 2.93 2.93
N GLU A 38 -19.04 2.98 2.26
CA GLU A 38 -18.95 2.90 0.81
C GLU A 38 -19.34 1.53 0.26
N LEU A 39 -19.18 0.46 1.03
CA LEU A 39 -19.51 -0.89 0.57
C LEU A 39 -21.03 -1.08 0.48
N GLU A 40 -21.79 -0.42 1.35
CA GLU A 40 -23.26 -0.38 1.26
C GLU A 40 -23.70 0.34 -0.03
N GLU A 41 -23.05 1.46 -0.38
CA GLU A 41 -23.26 2.13 -1.66
C GLU A 41 -22.93 1.21 -2.84
N SER A 42 -21.82 0.49 -2.76
CA SER A 42 -21.37 -0.40 -3.82
C SER A 42 -22.32 -1.56 -4.04
N VAL A 43 -22.95 -2.07 -2.98
CA VAL A 43 -24.04 -3.04 -3.11
C VAL A 43 -25.28 -2.40 -3.75
N ARG A 44 -25.69 -1.22 -3.29
CA ARG A 44 -26.85 -0.50 -3.83
C ARG A 44 -26.71 -0.16 -5.31
N ALA A 45 -25.49 0.21 -5.73
CA ALA A 45 -25.15 0.51 -7.12
C ALA A 45 -24.89 -0.75 -7.97
N GLY A 46 -24.98 -1.96 -7.40
CA GLY A 46 -24.75 -3.22 -8.10
C GLY A 46 -23.28 -3.53 -8.43
N ARG A 47 -22.33 -2.75 -7.90
CA ARG A 47 -20.88 -3.01 -8.05
C ARG A 47 -20.41 -4.19 -7.21
N LEU A 48 -21.05 -4.41 -6.06
CA LEU A 48 -20.88 -5.61 -5.25
C LEU A 48 -22.20 -6.35 -5.14
N VAL A 49 -22.15 -7.67 -5.28
CA VAL A 49 -23.35 -8.52 -5.19
C VAL A 49 -23.22 -9.40 -3.95
N PRO A 50 -24.15 -9.32 -2.97
CA PRO A 50 -24.12 -10.21 -1.82
C PRO A 50 -24.24 -11.69 -2.24
N ASP A 51 -23.31 -12.52 -1.78
CA ASP A 51 -23.27 -13.96 -2.02
C ASP A 51 -23.46 -14.79 -0.73
N GLY A 52 -23.60 -14.11 0.42
CA GLY A 52 -23.73 -14.71 1.74
C GLY A 52 -22.45 -15.37 2.25
N LYS A 53 -21.32 -15.24 1.54
CA LYS A 53 -20.05 -15.89 1.86
C LYS A 53 -18.91 -14.90 2.02
N VAL A 54 -18.65 -14.10 1.00
CA VAL A 54 -17.63 -13.03 1.02
C VAL A 54 -18.29 -11.70 1.29
N CYS A 55 -19.35 -11.37 0.55
CA CYS A 55 -20.23 -10.23 0.80
C CYS A 55 -21.52 -10.77 1.42
N LEU A 56 -21.68 -10.53 2.73
CA LEU A 56 -22.62 -11.26 3.58
C LEU A 56 -24.07 -10.80 3.39
N ASN A 57 -24.29 -9.51 3.15
CA ASN A 57 -25.63 -8.94 3.12
C ASN A 57 -25.71 -7.64 2.32
N ALA A 58 -26.93 -7.14 2.15
CA ALA A 58 -27.23 -5.89 1.44
C ALA A 58 -26.57 -4.64 2.06
N GLY A 59 -26.15 -4.72 3.33
CA GLY A 59 -25.44 -3.64 4.04
C GLY A 59 -23.94 -3.59 3.75
N GLY A 60 -23.44 -4.35 2.78
CA GLY A 60 -22.03 -4.34 2.37
C GLY A 60 -21.07 -4.93 3.42
N GLU A 61 -21.57 -5.76 4.34
CA GLU A 61 -20.73 -6.43 5.33
C GLU A 61 -19.90 -7.54 4.66
N LEU A 62 -18.60 -7.57 4.94
CA LEU A 62 -17.66 -8.51 4.33
C LEU A 62 -17.12 -9.49 5.37
N ALA A 63 -17.07 -10.79 5.03
CA ALA A 63 -16.28 -11.76 5.78
C ALA A 63 -14.81 -11.62 5.42
N VAL A 64 -13.95 -11.50 6.43
CA VAL A 64 -12.52 -11.23 6.24
C VAL A 64 -11.66 -12.01 7.24
N THR A 65 -10.55 -12.56 6.76
CA THR A 65 -9.45 -13.02 7.61
C THR A 65 -8.45 -11.89 7.76
N LYS A 66 -8.08 -11.55 9.00
CA LYS A 66 -7.13 -10.49 9.34
C LYS A 66 -5.84 -11.09 9.87
N VAL A 67 -4.71 -10.61 9.38
CA VAL A 67 -3.38 -10.93 9.89
C VAL A 67 -2.71 -9.64 10.34
N ALA A 68 -2.51 -9.48 11.64
CA ALA A 68 -1.73 -8.39 12.22
C ALA A 68 -0.26 -8.82 12.30
N VAL A 69 0.65 -7.93 11.91
CA VAL A 69 2.08 -8.22 11.85
C VAL A 69 2.88 -7.05 12.40
N GLU A 70 3.71 -7.35 13.39
CA GLU A 70 4.76 -6.46 13.87
C GLU A 70 6.05 -6.65 13.06
N PRO A 71 6.69 -5.58 12.58
CA PRO A 71 7.82 -5.68 11.68
C PRO A 71 9.08 -6.03 12.46
N VAL A 72 9.52 -7.28 12.42
CA VAL A 72 10.81 -7.69 12.98
C VAL A 72 11.89 -7.72 11.90
N TRP A 73 13.01 -7.07 12.17
CA TRP A 73 14.14 -6.95 11.26
C TRP A 73 15.29 -7.84 11.69
N TYR A 74 15.81 -8.62 10.74
CA TYR A 74 17.10 -9.28 10.87
C TYR A 74 18.18 -8.31 10.37
N LEU A 75 18.90 -7.66 11.29
CA LEU A 75 19.79 -6.54 10.98
C LEU A 75 20.87 -6.86 9.94
N PRO A 76 21.53 -8.04 9.96
CA PRO A 76 22.50 -8.39 8.91
C PRO A 76 21.87 -8.42 7.51
N GLY A 77 20.71 -9.07 7.36
CA GLY A 77 20.01 -9.14 6.08
C GLY A 77 19.45 -7.79 5.63
N VAL A 78 19.04 -6.94 6.56
CA VAL A 78 18.65 -5.56 6.23
C VAL A 78 19.86 -4.78 5.71
N ALA A 79 21.01 -4.87 6.37
CA ALA A 79 22.24 -4.19 5.95
C ALA A 79 22.70 -4.66 4.56
N GLU A 80 22.65 -5.96 4.30
CA GLU A 80 22.94 -6.56 2.98
C GLU A 80 22.03 -5.99 1.89
N ARG A 81 20.72 -5.89 2.12
CA ARG A 81 19.76 -5.28 1.16
C ARG A 81 20.05 -3.81 0.89
N PHE A 82 20.69 -3.11 1.83
CA PHE A 82 21.13 -1.73 1.66
C PHE A 82 22.54 -1.61 1.05
N GLY A 83 23.27 -2.71 0.87
CA GLY A 83 24.66 -2.68 0.43
C GLY A 83 25.61 -1.97 1.41
N ILE A 84 25.28 -1.98 2.69
CA ILE A 84 26.09 -1.38 3.77
C ILE A 84 26.48 -2.44 4.80
N ASP A 85 27.50 -2.16 5.62
CA ASP A 85 27.82 -3.02 6.74
C ASP A 85 26.82 -2.86 7.91
N GLU A 86 26.69 -3.90 8.72
CA GLU A 86 25.78 -3.94 9.87
C GLU A 86 26.07 -2.80 10.89
N GLY A 87 27.34 -2.42 11.06
CA GLY A 87 27.73 -1.34 11.97
C GLY A 87 27.22 0.02 11.52
N THR A 88 27.34 0.31 10.21
CA THR A 88 26.77 1.54 9.60
C THR A 88 25.26 1.58 9.74
N LEU A 89 24.56 0.45 9.51
CA LEU A 89 23.12 0.35 9.73
C LEU A 89 22.76 0.67 11.19
N ARG A 90 23.43 0.03 12.15
CA ARG A 90 23.17 0.22 13.59
C ARG A 90 23.42 1.65 14.03
N ARG A 91 24.52 2.27 13.61
CA ARG A 91 24.81 3.68 13.89
C ARG A 91 23.70 4.59 13.36
N SER A 92 23.28 4.37 12.12
CA SER A 92 22.20 5.15 11.50
C SER A 92 20.88 4.98 12.25
N LEU A 93 20.54 3.75 12.66
CA LEU A 93 19.36 3.49 13.48
C LEU A 93 19.45 4.22 14.82
N PHE A 94 20.59 4.14 15.51
CA PHE A 94 20.80 4.80 16.79
C PHE A 94 20.67 6.33 16.69
N GLU A 95 21.22 6.94 15.65
CA GLU A 95 21.12 8.38 15.41
C GLU A 95 19.67 8.80 15.11
N HIS A 96 18.98 8.07 14.22
CA HIS A 96 17.62 8.40 13.81
C HIS A 96 16.55 8.05 14.85
N THR A 97 16.85 7.16 15.80
CA THR A 97 16.01 6.95 16.98
C THR A 97 16.30 7.95 18.10
N GLY A 98 17.17 8.95 17.89
CA GLY A 98 17.53 9.91 18.92
C GLY A 98 18.26 9.28 20.12
N GLY A 99 19.01 8.21 19.87
CA GLY A 99 19.70 7.43 20.89
C GLY A 99 18.80 6.48 21.68
N MET A 100 17.55 6.25 21.26
CA MET A 100 16.68 5.27 21.91
C MET A 100 17.18 3.84 21.69
N TYR A 101 16.97 2.99 22.68
CA TYR A 101 17.36 1.57 22.70
C TYR A 101 18.86 1.30 22.53
N PRO A 102 19.75 2.01 23.26
CA PRO A 102 21.21 1.84 23.14
C PRO A 102 21.61 0.37 23.29
N GLU A 103 21.03 -0.31 24.28
CA GLU A 103 21.31 -1.70 24.59
C GLU A 103 20.91 -2.66 23.46
N LEU A 104 19.88 -2.35 22.67
CA LEU A 104 19.40 -3.23 21.59
C LEU A 104 20.11 -2.95 20.26
N ILE A 105 20.47 -1.69 20.01
CA ILE A 105 21.05 -1.28 18.73
C ILE A 105 22.58 -1.44 18.75
N THR A 106 23.25 -1.13 19.85
CA THR A 106 24.73 -1.16 19.94
C THR A 106 25.30 -2.55 20.22
N ARG A 107 24.48 -3.46 20.74
CA ARG A 107 24.85 -4.86 20.97
C ARG A 107 24.92 -5.66 19.68
N GLY A 108 26.16 -5.93 19.24
CA GLY A 108 26.42 -6.70 18.02
C GLY A 108 26.01 -8.18 18.09
N ASP A 109 25.80 -8.73 19.29
CA ASP A 109 25.31 -10.09 19.52
C ASP A 109 23.80 -10.24 19.28
N ILE A 110 23.02 -9.15 19.40
CA ILE A 110 21.59 -9.15 19.13
C ILE A 110 21.35 -8.88 17.64
N LYS A 111 21.00 -9.90 16.86
CA LYS A 111 20.82 -9.77 15.40
C LYS A 111 19.41 -9.38 14.94
N VAL A 112 18.45 -9.37 15.86
CA VAL A 112 17.05 -9.03 15.59
C VAL A 112 16.68 -7.72 16.24
N PHE A 113 15.89 -6.92 15.54
CA PHE A 113 15.41 -5.64 16.03
C PHE A 113 13.93 -5.48 15.72
N LEU A 114 13.14 -5.13 16.73
CA LEU A 114 11.76 -4.73 16.56
C LEU A 114 11.71 -3.20 16.55
N PRO A 115 11.77 -2.55 15.37
CA PRO A 115 11.69 -1.10 15.27
C PRO A 115 10.38 -0.55 15.86
N PRO A 116 10.41 0.63 16.51
CA PRO A 116 9.23 1.30 17.05
C PRO A 116 8.43 2.00 15.94
N ILE A 117 8.06 1.26 14.89
CA ILE A 117 7.30 1.76 13.74
C ILE A 117 5.95 1.06 13.67
N GLY A 118 5.01 1.66 12.95
CA GLY A 118 3.72 1.02 12.70
C GLY A 118 3.89 -0.30 11.93
N GLY A 119 3.21 -1.34 12.40
CA GLY A 119 3.11 -2.61 11.70
C GLY A 119 2.21 -2.58 10.47
N LEU A 120 1.71 -3.74 10.09
CA LEU A 120 0.78 -3.90 8.97
C LEU A 120 -0.35 -4.85 9.33
N THR A 121 -1.46 -4.69 8.60
CA THR A 121 -2.58 -5.63 8.65
C THR A 121 -2.88 -6.14 7.25
N VAL A 122 -2.92 -7.46 7.09
CA VAL A 122 -3.42 -8.12 5.89
C VAL A 122 -4.90 -8.41 6.08
N TYR A 123 -5.70 -8.06 5.09
CA TYR A 123 -7.11 -8.40 4.98
C TYR A 123 -7.28 -9.35 3.79
N ILE A 124 -7.75 -10.56 4.07
CA ILE A 124 -7.91 -11.63 3.08
C ILE A 124 -9.41 -11.88 2.91
N PHE A 125 -9.87 -11.80 1.66
CA PHE A 125 -11.23 -12.04 1.23
C PHE A 125 -11.30 -13.36 0.47
N GLY A 126 -12.27 -14.21 0.82
CA GLY A 126 -12.34 -15.59 0.33
C GLY A 126 -11.51 -16.56 1.17
N ASP A 127 -11.06 -17.65 0.55
CA ASP A 127 -10.27 -18.70 1.19
C ASP A 127 -8.78 -18.34 1.22
N PRO A 128 -8.15 -18.15 2.39
CA PRO A 128 -6.73 -17.85 2.49
C PRO A 128 -5.82 -18.89 1.84
N ALA A 129 -6.24 -20.16 1.72
CA ALA A 129 -5.42 -21.18 1.05
C ALA A 129 -5.21 -20.89 -0.44
N LYS A 130 -6.10 -20.09 -1.06
CA LYS A 130 -6.02 -19.75 -2.48
C LYS A 130 -5.06 -18.61 -2.79
N MET A 131 -4.61 -17.84 -1.80
CA MET A 131 -3.72 -16.69 -2.05
C MET A 131 -2.33 -17.10 -2.55
N SER A 132 -1.88 -18.30 -2.18
CA SER A 132 -0.58 -18.87 -2.57
C SER A 132 -0.69 -19.99 -3.61
N ASP A 133 -1.91 -20.40 -3.97
CA ASP A 133 -2.15 -21.42 -4.97
C ASP A 133 -1.87 -20.86 -6.39
N PRO A 134 -0.92 -21.42 -7.14
CA PRO A 134 -0.61 -20.95 -8.49
C PRO A 134 -1.75 -21.14 -9.49
N ASN A 135 -2.75 -21.99 -9.20
CA ASN A 135 -3.91 -22.21 -10.07
C ASN A 135 -5.09 -21.27 -9.76
N SER A 136 -5.03 -20.59 -8.62
CA SER A 136 -6.04 -19.60 -8.23
C SER A 136 -5.62 -18.21 -8.69
N ARG A 137 -6.60 -17.33 -8.94
CA ARG A 137 -6.34 -15.93 -9.25
C ARG A 137 -6.21 -15.11 -7.97
N LEU A 138 -5.30 -14.14 -7.98
CA LEU A 138 -5.07 -13.23 -6.87
C LEU A 138 -5.23 -11.76 -7.29
N ALA A 139 -6.12 -11.06 -6.59
CA ALA A 139 -6.22 -9.60 -6.62
C ALA A 139 -5.55 -9.00 -5.38
N LEU A 140 -4.55 -8.13 -5.58
CA LEU A 140 -3.74 -7.55 -4.51
C LEU A 140 -3.79 -6.03 -4.50
N ARG A 141 -4.16 -5.46 -3.34
CA ARG A 141 -3.98 -4.03 -3.05
C ARG A 141 -2.97 -3.86 -1.92
N ILE A 142 -1.87 -3.16 -2.20
CA ILE A 142 -0.96 -2.68 -1.15
C ILE A 142 -1.24 -1.21 -0.90
N HIS A 143 -1.66 -0.90 0.32
CA HIS A 143 -2.05 0.42 0.77
C HIS A 143 -1.08 0.96 1.81
N ASP A 144 -0.63 2.19 1.62
CA ASP A 144 0.12 2.93 2.65
C ASP A 144 -0.89 3.84 3.34
N GLU A 145 -0.92 3.79 4.68
CA GLU A 145 -1.81 4.59 5.53
C GLU A 145 -1.81 6.07 5.14
N CYS A 146 -3.02 6.64 5.09
CA CYS A 146 -3.27 8.04 4.90
C CYS A 146 -4.48 8.45 5.73
N ASN A 147 -4.29 8.62 7.04
CA ASN A 147 -5.30 8.94 8.05
C ASN A 147 -6.31 10.00 7.61
N GLY A 148 -5.83 11.14 7.10
CA GLY A 148 -6.71 12.22 6.62
C GLY A 148 -7.69 11.80 5.51
N SER A 149 -7.35 10.84 4.67
CA SER A 149 -8.24 10.31 3.61
C SER A 149 -8.97 9.05 4.09
N ASP A 150 -8.23 8.10 4.67
CA ASP A 150 -8.73 6.78 5.07
C ASP A 150 -9.70 6.83 6.26
N VAL A 151 -9.62 7.85 7.11
CA VAL A 151 -10.52 8.02 8.26
C VAL A 151 -11.46 9.20 8.07
N PHE A 152 -10.95 10.33 7.58
CA PHE A 152 -11.70 11.59 7.53
C PHE A 152 -12.19 12.00 6.13
N GLY A 153 -11.92 11.20 5.10
CA GLY A 153 -12.48 11.40 3.76
C GLY A 153 -11.94 12.64 3.02
N SER A 154 -10.71 13.08 3.32
CA SER A 154 -10.08 14.18 2.57
C SER A 154 -10.03 13.89 1.07
N ASP A 155 -10.41 14.91 0.29
CA ASP A 155 -10.47 14.99 -1.17
C ASP A 155 -9.14 15.38 -1.85
N ILE A 156 -8.12 15.67 -1.05
CA ILE A 156 -6.81 16.14 -1.52
C ILE A 156 -5.99 15.02 -2.18
N CYS A 157 -6.29 13.75 -1.89
CA CYS A 157 -5.56 12.61 -2.45
C CYS A 157 -6.48 11.45 -2.82
N THR A 158 -5.95 10.50 -3.59
CA THR A 158 -6.68 9.30 -4.06
C THR A 158 -6.56 8.10 -3.13
N CYS A 159 -6.05 8.25 -1.91
CA CYS A 159 -5.78 7.13 -0.99
C CYS A 159 -7.05 6.34 -0.66
N ARG A 160 -8.09 7.00 -0.14
CA ARG A 160 -9.37 6.34 0.17
C ARG A 160 -10.06 5.77 -1.07
N PRO A 161 -10.22 6.49 -2.20
CA PRO A 161 -10.80 5.91 -3.42
C PRO A 161 -10.13 4.60 -3.85
N TYR A 162 -8.79 4.57 -3.85
CA TYR A 162 -8.05 3.34 -4.16
C TYR A 162 -8.18 2.25 -3.09
N LEU A 163 -8.32 2.60 -1.82
CA LEU A 163 -8.54 1.61 -0.75
C LEU A 163 -9.88 0.91 -0.95
N ILE A 164 -10.95 1.69 -1.17
CA ILE A 164 -12.29 1.16 -1.41
C ILE A 164 -12.34 0.34 -2.71
N PHE A 165 -11.80 0.87 -3.80
CA PHE A 165 -11.69 0.13 -5.06
C PHE A 165 -10.88 -1.16 -4.92
N GLY A 166 -9.77 -1.11 -4.17
CA GLY A 166 -8.95 -2.27 -3.83
C GLY A 166 -9.74 -3.36 -3.10
N ILE A 167 -10.57 -2.97 -2.14
CA ILE A 167 -11.45 -3.89 -1.40
C ILE A 167 -12.52 -4.47 -2.33
N GLU A 168 -13.16 -3.66 -3.17
CA GLU A 168 -14.20 -4.14 -4.10
C GLU A 168 -13.67 -5.20 -5.05
N GLU A 169 -12.53 -4.94 -5.69
CA GLU A 169 -11.95 -5.88 -6.65
C GLU A 169 -11.41 -7.13 -5.96
N ALA A 170 -10.88 -7.00 -4.73
CA ALA A 170 -10.49 -8.14 -3.91
C ALA A 170 -11.71 -9.04 -3.57
N VAL A 171 -12.84 -8.44 -3.22
CA VAL A 171 -14.10 -9.18 -2.98
C VAL A 171 -14.57 -9.85 -4.26
N LYS A 172 -14.61 -9.15 -5.40
CA LYS A 172 -15.00 -9.73 -6.70
C LYS A 172 -14.12 -10.92 -7.10
N GLU A 173 -12.81 -10.81 -6.92
CA GLU A 173 -11.89 -11.91 -7.22
C GLU A 173 -12.17 -13.12 -6.34
N ALA A 174 -12.39 -12.91 -5.05
CA ALA A 174 -12.77 -13.97 -4.11
C ALA A 174 -14.11 -14.64 -4.50
N GLN A 175 -15.11 -13.86 -4.92
CA GLN A 175 -16.41 -14.37 -5.38
C GLN A 175 -16.30 -15.18 -6.68
N ASN A 176 -15.36 -14.81 -7.56
CA ASN A 176 -15.06 -15.53 -8.80
C ASN A 176 -14.22 -16.81 -8.59
N GLY A 177 -14.01 -17.22 -7.34
CA GLY A 177 -13.30 -18.44 -6.98
C GLY A 177 -11.80 -18.26 -6.79
N GLY A 178 -11.26 -17.05 -6.90
CA GLY A 178 -9.89 -16.70 -6.55
C GLY A 178 -9.73 -16.28 -5.09
N CYS A 179 -8.80 -15.37 -4.83
CA CYS A 179 -8.56 -14.75 -3.53
C CYS A 179 -8.32 -13.24 -3.68
N GLY A 180 -8.86 -12.47 -2.74
CA GLY A 180 -8.61 -11.04 -2.63
C GLY A 180 -7.72 -10.74 -1.43
N VAL A 181 -6.69 -9.92 -1.60
CA VAL A 181 -5.80 -9.51 -0.51
C VAL A 181 -5.61 -7.99 -0.51
N VAL A 182 -5.84 -7.36 0.62
CA VAL A 182 -5.54 -5.95 0.87
C VAL A 182 -4.55 -5.87 2.03
N ILE A 183 -3.38 -5.28 1.80
CA ILE A 183 -2.35 -5.09 2.83
C ILE A 183 -2.30 -3.61 3.19
N TYR A 184 -2.58 -3.30 4.45
CA TYR A 184 -2.56 -1.95 4.99
C TYR A 184 -1.29 -1.73 5.82
N PHE A 185 -0.34 -0.97 5.30
CA PHE A 185 0.89 -0.58 5.99
C PHE A 185 0.66 0.71 6.77
N ARG A 186 1.00 0.73 8.06
CA ARG A 186 0.89 1.90 8.93
C ARG A 186 2.07 2.87 8.72
N LYS A 187 2.13 3.43 7.50
CA LYS A 187 3.21 4.29 6.97
C LYS A 187 2.67 5.66 6.52
N GLU A 188 2.14 6.44 7.46
CA GLU A 188 1.61 7.78 7.18
C GLU A 188 2.63 8.70 6.48
N GLY A 189 2.15 9.53 5.56
CA GLY A 189 2.94 10.60 4.95
C GLY A 189 4.20 10.13 4.23
N ARG A 190 4.18 8.93 3.62
CA ARG A 190 5.37 8.29 3.02
C ARG A 190 6.47 7.98 4.04
N ALA A 191 6.06 7.59 5.24
CA ALA A 191 6.92 7.39 6.41
C ALA A 191 7.61 8.68 6.93
N LEU A 192 7.14 9.87 6.52
CA LEU A 192 7.58 11.17 7.07
C LEU A 192 6.69 11.69 8.20
N GLY A 193 5.56 11.01 8.45
CA GLY A 193 4.56 11.44 9.43
C GLY A 193 3.64 12.57 8.94
N GLU A 194 2.57 12.78 9.69
CA GLU A 194 1.48 13.70 9.34
C GLU A 194 1.88 15.18 9.39
N VAL A 195 2.73 15.56 10.35
CA VAL A 195 3.20 16.96 10.48
C VAL A 195 3.94 17.39 9.22
N THR A 196 4.91 16.59 8.76
CA THR A 196 5.68 16.88 7.54
C THR A 196 4.78 16.97 6.31
N LYS A 197 3.79 16.07 6.20
CA LYS A 197 2.77 16.10 5.15
C LYS A 197 1.99 17.42 5.16
N TYR A 198 1.56 17.90 6.33
CA TYR A 198 0.83 19.16 6.43
C TYR A 198 1.71 20.38 6.17
N LEU A 199 2.98 20.36 6.55
CA LEU A 199 3.94 21.41 6.18
C LEU A 199 4.07 21.50 4.66
N VAL A 200 4.18 20.37 3.96
CA VAL A 200 4.19 20.33 2.48
C VAL A 200 2.87 20.86 1.91
N TYR A 201 1.71 20.49 2.45
CA TYR A 201 0.41 21.01 1.99
C TYR A 201 0.26 22.52 2.22
N ASN A 202 0.70 23.03 3.37
CA ASN A 202 0.66 24.44 3.68
C ASN A 202 1.59 25.25 2.78
N ALA A 203 2.78 24.72 2.48
CA ALA A 203 3.69 25.31 1.51
C ALA A 203 3.08 25.32 0.10
N ARG A 204 2.27 24.31 -0.27
CA ARG A 204 1.52 24.30 -1.53
C ARG A 204 0.47 25.40 -1.59
N LYS A 205 -0.34 25.58 -0.54
CA LYS A 205 -1.38 26.63 -0.50
C LYS A 205 -0.83 28.06 -0.54
N ARG A 206 0.46 28.26 -0.19
CA ARG A 206 1.10 29.58 -0.14
C ARG A 206 1.85 29.97 -1.42
N GLY A 207 1.93 29.12 -2.45
CA GLY A 207 2.58 29.42 -3.73
C GLY A 207 1.84 28.84 -4.94
N GLU A 208 2.28 29.15 -6.17
CA GLU A 208 1.68 28.56 -7.39
C GLU A 208 1.84 27.02 -7.37
N ASP A 209 0.74 26.27 -7.51
CA ASP A 209 0.73 24.81 -7.39
C ASP A 209 1.08 24.16 -8.74
N ARG A 210 2.38 24.12 -9.07
CA ARG A 210 2.88 23.43 -10.28
C ARG A 210 3.36 22.04 -9.92
N ALA A 211 2.94 21.04 -10.70
CA ALA A 211 3.32 19.63 -10.55
C ALA A 211 4.85 19.41 -10.51
N SER A 212 5.61 20.23 -11.23
CA SER A 212 7.08 20.23 -11.27
C SER A 212 7.74 20.51 -9.92
N ASP A 213 7.07 21.26 -9.03
CA ASP A 213 7.64 21.72 -7.77
C ASP A 213 7.31 20.80 -6.58
N TYR A 214 6.43 19.81 -6.78
CA TYR A 214 5.91 18.93 -5.73
C TYR A 214 7.03 18.24 -4.93
N PHE A 215 7.93 17.53 -5.61
CA PHE A 215 9.03 16.81 -4.94
C PHE A 215 10.11 17.75 -4.41
N LYS A 216 10.32 18.89 -5.07
CA LYS A 216 11.30 19.89 -4.67
C LYS A 216 10.88 20.60 -3.37
N ARG A 217 9.57 20.86 -3.20
CA ARG A 217 9.01 21.37 -1.94
C ARG A 217 9.09 20.34 -0.82
N THR A 218 8.81 19.07 -1.10
CA THR A 218 9.02 17.99 -0.12
C THR A 218 10.48 17.89 0.31
N GLU A 219 11.43 17.94 -0.64
CA GLU A 219 12.86 17.94 -0.36
C GLU A 219 13.30 19.15 0.48
N ASN A 220 12.80 20.36 0.15
CA ASN A 220 13.13 21.57 0.90
C ASN A 220 12.60 21.56 2.35
N ILE A 221 11.52 20.82 2.63
CA ILE A 221 10.86 20.78 3.95
C ILE A 221 11.31 19.57 4.77
N ALA A 222 11.38 18.40 4.14
CA ALA A 222 11.66 17.12 4.78
C ALA A 222 13.13 16.70 4.66
N GLY A 223 13.96 17.39 3.86
CA GLY A 223 15.34 17.00 3.53
C GLY A 223 15.45 15.80 2.58
N VAL A 224 14.35 15.11 2.29
CA VAL A 224 14.29 13.90 1.46
C VAL A 224 12.96 13.82 0.69
N LYS A 225 13.00 13.29 -0.54
CA LYS A 225 11.82 13.24 -1.44
C LYS A 225 10.81 12.14 -1.11
N ASP A 226 11.28 11.04 -0.51
CA ASP A 226 10.50 9.83 -0.21
C ASP A 226 11.30 8.94 0.75
N MET A 227 10.80 8.67 1.96
CA MET A 227 11.43 7.74 2.90
C MET A 227 10.81 6.34 2.86
N ARG A 228 9.90 6.06 1.91
CA ARG A 228 9.29 4.74 1.82
C ARG A 228 10.33 3.72 1.41
N PHE A 229 10.76 2.92 2.38
CA PHE A 229 11.53 1.73 2.10
C PHE A 229 10.59 0.61 1.62
N GLN A 230 10.47 0.49 0.29
CA GLN A 230 9.66 -0.55 -0.34
C GLN A 230 10.41 -1.88 -0.42
N ALA A 231 11.73 -1.95 -0.21
CA ALA A 231 12.47 -3.20 -0.30
C ALA A 231 12.18 -4.21 0.83
N LEU A 232 11.55 -3.79 1.94
CA LEU A 232 11.00 -4.74 2.94
C LEU A 232 9.51 -4.98 2.75
N MET A 233 8.84 -4.23 1.87
CA MET A 233 7.39 -4.33 1.68
C MET A 233 6.98 -5.73 1.18
N PRO A 234 7.70 -6.40 0.25
CA PRO A 234 7.34 -7.74 -0.19
C PRO A 234 7.57 -8.86 0.85
N ASP A 235 8.23 -8.61 1.99
CA ASP A 235 8.48 -9.65 3.02
C ASP A 235 7.18 -10.37 3.43
N ILE A 236 6.09 -9.61 3.61
CA ILE A 236 4.78 -10.17 3.96
C ILE A 236 4.21 -11.04 2.82
N LEU A 237 4.45 -10.68 1.55
CA LEU A 237 3.98 -11.48 0.42
C LEU A 237 4.66 -12.84 0.38
N HIS A 238 5.97 -12.87 0.63
CA HIS A 238 6.72 -14.12 0.76
C HIS A 238 6.26 -14.96 1.95
N TRP A 239 5.99 -14.33 3.10
CA TRP A 239 5.48 -15.03 4.28
C TRP A 239 4.08 -15.63 4.03
N LEU A 240 3.22 -14.94 3.28
CA LEU A 240 1.93 -15.47 2.83
C LEU A 240 2.06 -16.57 1.77
N GLY A 241 3.27 -16.82 1.26
CA GLY A 241 3.53 -17.80 0.20
C GLY A 241 3.07 -17.34 -1.19
N ILE A 242 2.83 -16.04 -1.39
CA ILE A 242 2.39 -15.51 -2.68
C ILE A 242 3.52 -15.63 -3.70
N THR A 243 3.26 -16.32 -4.80
CA THR A 243 4.25 -16.58 -5.86
C THR A 243 3.96 -15.82 -7.16
N LYS A 244 2.73 -15.33 -7.35
CA LYS A 244 2.32 -14.47 -8.48
C LYS A 244 1.18 -13.55 -8.05
N ILE A 245 1.01 -12.44 -8.76
CA ILE A 245 -0.13 -11.54 -8.60
C ILE A 245 -0.80 -11.39 -9.95
N ASP A 246 -2.05 -11.85 -10.07
CA ASP A 246 -2.80 -11.72 -11.32
C ASP A 246 -3.22 -10.27 -11.54
N ARG A 247 -3.74 -9.61 -10.50
CA ARG A 247 -4.24 -8.23 -10.58
C ARG A 247 -3.71 -7.39 -9.43
N MET A 248 -2.80 -6.47 -9.72
CA MET A 248 -2.30 -5.50 -8.74
C MET A 248 -3.07 -4.17 -8.86
N LEU A 249 -3.77 -3.79 -7.81
CA LEU A 249 -4.58 -2.56 -7.76
C LEU A 249 -3.73 -1.34 -7.40
N SER A 250 -2.72 -1.05 -8.23
CA SER A 250 -1.79 0.06 -8.03
C SER A 250 -1.04 0.46 -9.29
N MET A 251 -0.91 1.77 -9.48
CA MET A 251 -0.06 2.36 -10.52
C MET A 251 1.29 2.85 -10.00
N SER A 252 1.66 2.54 -8.76
CA SER A 252 2.95 2.91 -8.20
C SER A 252 4.08 2.04 -8.75
N ASN A 253 5.02 2.64 -9.49
CA ASN A 253 6.20 1.93 -10.00
C ASN A 253 7.08 1.43 -8.85
N MET A 254 7.29 2.24 -7.82
CA MET A 254 8.03 1.81 -6.62
C MET A 254 7.48 0.54 -5.96
N LYS A 255 6.14 0.35 -5.91
CA LYS A 255 5.55 -0.87 -5.34
C LYS A 255 5.69 -2.04 -6.31
N HIS A 256 5.42 -1.81 -7.58
CA HIS A 256 5.57 -2.80 -8.64
C HIS A 256 7.01 -3.35 -8.69
N ASP A 257 7.99 -2.46 -8.83
CA ASP A 257 9.40 -2.83 -9.01
C ASP A 257 9.97 -3.52 -7.79
N ALA A 258 9.55 -3.13 -6.58
CA ALA A 258 9.93 -3.81 -5.35
C ALA A 258 9.45 -5.27 -5.31
N ILE A 259 8.22 -5.54 -5.76
CA ILE A 259 7.61 -6.87 -5.77
C ILE A 259 8.25 -7.75 -6.85
N VAL A 260 8.29 -7.24 -8.09
CA VAL A 260 8.88 -7.96 -9.24
C VAL A 260 10.37 -8.20 -9.02
N GLY A 261 11.09 -7.23 -8.47
CA GLY A 261 12.51 -7.35 -8.12
C GLY A 261 12.81 -8.40 -7.05
N GLN A 262 11.81 -8.85 -6.29
CA GLN A 262 11.91 -9.97 -5.35
C GLN A 262 11.32 -11.28 -5.89
N GLY A 263 11.07 -11.34 -7.20
CA GLY A 263 10.69 -12.58 -7.89
C GLY A 263 9.20 -12.90 -7.87
N ILE A 264 8.33 -11.97 -7.49
CA ILE A 264 6.88 -12.14 -7.58
C ILE A 264 6.38 -11.42 -8.85
N PRO A 265 6.09 -12.13 -9.96
CA PRO A 265 5.54 -11.52 -11.16
C PRO A 265 4.16 -10.92 -10.93
N ILE A 266 3.90 -9.79 -11.59
CA ILE A 266 2.60 -9.12 -11.64
C ILE A 266 2.10 -9.19 -13.09
N HIS A 267 0.94 -9.80 -13.32
CA HIS A 267 0.39 -9.99 -14.67
C HIS A 267 -0.41 -8.79 -15.18
N GLU A 268 -1.19 -8.16 -14.30
CA GLU A 268 -2.02 -7.01 -14.63
C GLU A 268 -1.88 -5.91 -13.55
N ARG A 269 -1.78 -4.66 -13.98
CA ARG A 269 -1.89 -3.49 -13.09
C ARG A 269 -3.23 -2.83 -13.35
N VAL A 270 -4.07 -2.74 -12.33
CA VAL A 270 -5.42 -2.21 -12.41
C VAL A 270 -5.45 -0.77 -11.92
N GLU A 271 -5.91 0.13 -12.79
CA GLU A 271 -6.04 1.56 -12.51
C GLU A 271 -7.29 1.87 -11.68
N LEU A 272 -7.28 3.01 -10.99
CA LEU A 272 -8.49 3.52 -10.37
C LEU A 272 -9.39 4.08 -11.48
N PRO A 273 -10.69 3.78 -11.50
CA PRO A 273 -11.61 4.36 -12.48
C PRO A 273 -11.58 5.89 -12.44
N ALA A 274 -11.65 6.54 -13.60
CA ALA A 274 -11.45 7.99 -13.71
C ALA A 274 -12.50 8.80 -12.91
N GLU A 275 -13.71 8.27 -12.81
CA GLU A 275 -14.83 8.84 -12.06
C GLU A 275 -14.64 8.78 -10.53
N TRP A 276 -13.66 8.01 -10.06
CA TRP A 276 -13.31 7.90 -8.64
C TRP A 276 -12.15 8.83 -8.24
N ILE A 277 -11.56 9.55 -9.20
CA ILE A 277 -10.46 10.48 -8.96
C ILE A 277 -11.05 11.84 -8.52
N PRO A 278 -10.83 12.30 -7.27
CA PRO A 278 -11.26 13.62 -6.85
C PRO A 278 -10.63 14.73 -7.71
N ALA A 279 -11.38 15.78 -8.00
CA ALA A 279 -10.92 16.88 -8.87
C ALA A 279 -9.59 17.50 -8.38
N ASP A 280 -9.46 17.73 -7.08
CA ASP A 280 -8.28 18.34 -6.45
C ASP A 280 -7.06 17.40 -6.38
N SER A 281 -7.27 16.09 -6.56
CA SER A 281 -6.20 15.09 -6.56
C SER A 281 -5.45 14.97 -7.89
N ARG A 282 -5.98 15.56 -8.96
CA ARG A 282 -5.36 15.53 -10.31
C ARG A 282 -3.95 16.10 -10.30
N VAL A 283 -3.73 17.18 -9.54
CA VAL A 283 -2.39 17.80 -9.39
C VAL A 283 -1.37 16.83 -8.77
N GLU A 284 -1.78 16.01 -7.81
CA GLU A 284 -0.90 14.99 -7.21
C GLU A 284 -0.58 13.85 -8.19
N ILE A 285 -1.57 13.42 -8.97
CA ILE A 285 -1.40 12.41 -10.01
C ILE A 285 -0.42 12.93 -11.08
N ASP A 286 -0.65 14.14 -11.59
CA ASP A 286 0.18 14.77 -12.62
C ASP A 286 1.62 14.94 -12.14
N ALA A 287 1.83 15.32 -10.86
CA ALA A 287 3.16 15.40 -10.26
C ALA A 287 3.86 14.04 -10.21
N LYS A 288 3.14 12.97 -9.86
CA LYS A 288 3.70 11.61 -9.81
C LYS A 288 4.00 11.06 -11.20
N ILE A 289 3.16 11.37 -12.20
CA ILE A 289 3.38 11.05 -13.61
C ILE A 289 4.64 11.78 -14.11
N THR A 290 4.72 13.09 -13.90
CA THR A 290 5.86 13.93 -14.33
C THR A 290 7.19 13.45 -13.71
N ALA A 291 7.16 12.92 -12.49
CA ALA A 291 8.34 12.38 -11.82
C ALA A 291 8.63 10.89 -12.13
N GLY A 292 7.93 10.27 -13.08
CA GLY A 292 8.10 8.86 -13.46
C GLY A 292 7.70 7.85 -12.37
N LYS A 293 6.97 8.28 -11.33
CA LYS A 293 6.54 7.42 -10.22
C LYS A 293 5.22 6.68 -10.48
N LEU A 294 4.47 7.10 -11.49
CA LEU A 294 3.30 6.43 -12.07
C LEU A 294 3.53 6.27 -13.58
N ASN A 295 3.03 5.18 -14.18
CA ASN A 295 2.99 5.07 -15.64
C ASN A 295 1.93 6.03 -16.22
N THR A 296 2.20 6.58 -17.41
CA THR A 296 1.28 7.45 -18.17
C THR A 296 0.61 6.64 -19.25
N ILE A 297 -0.72 6.42 -19.29
CA ILE A 297 -1.39 5.97 -20.53
C ILE A 297 -2.82 6.52 -20.69
N THR A 298 -3.08 7.02 -21.91
CA THR A 298 -4.32 7.41 -22.61
C THR A 298 -5.50 7.93 -21.78
N LEU A 299 -5.51 9.23 -21.49
CA LEU A 299 -6.77 9.96 -21.31
C LEU A 299 -7.41 10.18 -22.68
N LEU A 300 -8.56 9.54 -22.95
CA LEU A 300 -9.51 10.06 -23.94
C LEU A 300 -10.09 11.35 -23.35
N LEU A 301 -9.52 12.49 -23.75
CA LEU A 301 -10.11 13.79 -23.46
C LEU A 301 -11.25 14.02 -24.47
N THR A 302 -12.48 13.83 -24.02
CA THR A 302 -13.63 14.44 -24.69
C THR A 302 -13.59 15.91 -24.36
N VAL A 303 -13.05 16.72 -25.27
CA VAL A 303 -13.09 18.16 -25.07
C VAL A 303 -14.38 18.71 -25.62
N VAL A 304 -15.13 19.34 -24.74
CA VAL A 304 -16.38 20.02 -25.05
C VAL A 304 -16.04 21.49 -25.29
N TYR A 305 -16.23 21.95 -26.51
CA TYR A 305 -16.04 23.36 -26.86
C TYR A 305 -17.34 23.95 -27.38
N THR A 306 -17.57 25.21 -27.02
CA THR A 306 -18.63 26.03 -27.59
C THR A 306 -18.06 26.77 -28.80
N ASP A 307 -18.67 26.58 -29.96
CA ASP A 307 -18.29 27.34 -31.14
C ASP A 307 -18.76 28.82 -31.03
N ALA A 308 -18.32 29.65 -31.97
CA ALA A 308 -18.65 31.09 -32.00
C ALA A 308 -20.17 31.38 -32.11
N LEU A 309 -21.00 30.35 -32.32
CA LEU A 309 -22.46 30.43 -32.38
C LEU A 309 -23.14 29.91 -31.09
N GLY A 310 -22.36 29.49 -30.09
CA GLY A 310 -22.87 29.02 -28.80
C GLY A 310 -23.37 27.58 -28.81
N LEU A 311 -23.09 26.79 -29.84
CA LEU A 311 -23.44 25.37 -29.90
C LEU A 311 -22.36 24.52 -29.25
N VAL A 312 -22.76 23.67 -28.30
CA VAL A 312 -21.89 22.72 -27.61
C VAL A 312 -21.56 21.56 -28.56
N ARG A 313 -20.28 21.36 -28.89
CA ARG A 313 -19.80 20.20 -29.65
C ARG A 313 -18.75 19.43 -28.85
N SER A 314 -18.74 18.10 -28.99
CA SER A 314 -17.70 17.23 -28.48
C SER A 314 -16.82 16.73 -29.63
N SER A 315 -15.50 16.75 -29.42
CA SER A 315 -14.53 16.10 -30.30
C SER A 315 -13.62 15.19 -29.48
N GLU A 316 -13.49 13.93 -29.89
CA GLU A 316 -12.54 12.99 -29.30
C GLU A 316 -11.15 13.29 -29.86
N VAL A 317 -10.22 13.69 -28.98
CA VAL A 317 -8.83 13.93 -29.36
C VAL A 317 -7.97 12.80 -28.82
N LEU A 318 -7.46 11.97 -29.73
CA LEU A 318 -6.53 10.88 -29.43
C LEU A 318 -5.10 11.44 -29.43
N ILE A 319 -4.53 11.70 -28.26
CA ILE A 319 -3.13 12.15 -28.16
C ILE A 319 -2.23 10.91 -28.08
N HIS A 320 -1.64 10.51 -29.20
CA HIS A 320 -0.58 9.50 -29.21
C HIS A 320 0.75 10.15 -28.80
N GLY A 321 1.21 9.82 -27.58
CA GLY A 321 2.58 10.11 -27.14
C GLY A 321 3.52 8.99 -27.55
N PHE A 322 4.57 9.34 -28.31
CA PHE A 322 5.59 8.48 -28.89
C PHE A 322 6.16 7.42 -27.93
N SER A 323 6.17 6.16 -28.37
CA SER A 323 7.20 5.22 -27.93
C SER A 323 8.52 5.58 -28.61
N GLN A 324 9.59 5.68 -27.84
CA GLN A 324 10.92 5.42 -28.38
C GLN A 324 11.50 4.21 -27.65
N THR A 325 11.40 3.08 -28.32
CA THR A 325 12.33 1.97 -28.18
C THR A 325 13.56 2.22 -29.07
N SER A 326 14.74 1.93 -28.48
CA SER A 326 15.97 1.42 -29.09
C SER A 326 17.04 2.35 -29.69
N CYS A 327 18.26 2.02 -29.26
CA CYS A 327 19.60 2.08 -29.87
C CYS A 327 20.37 3.41 -29.93
N GLY A 328 21.60 3.31 -29.40
CA GLY A 328 22.69 4.27 -29.33
C GLY A 328 23.70 3.81 -28.30
#